data_AF-A0A1C4RZZ1-F1
#
_entry.id   AF-A0A1C4RZZ1-F1
#
_cell.length_a   1.000
_cell.length_b   1.000
_cell.length_c   1.000
_cell.angle_alpha   90.00
_cell.angle_beta   90.00
_cell.angle_gamma   90.00
#
_symmetry.space_group_name_H-M   'P 1'
#
loop_
_entity.id
_entity.type
_entity.pdbx_description
1 polymer ?
#
loop_
_entity_poly.entity_id
_entity_poly.type
_entity_poly.pdbx_seq_one_letter_code
_entity_poly.pdbx_strand_id
1 'polypeptide(L)'
;MDPIDREPEEYGQDGDGAMPRPRPPREPLTTDFASPSPAPARTTRLIAGEHLLTVNPVDGSEIAACPPGERPARPVKRTAADRAEADR
;
A
#
# COMPACT_ATOMS: atom_id res chain seq x y z
N MET A 1 40.74 -9.88 -6.44
CA MET A 1 39.52 -10.09 -7.21
C MET A 1 38.47 -9.17 -6.64
N ASP A 2 38.20 -8.06 -7.32
CA ASP A 2 37.18 -7.07 -6.96
C ASP A 2 35.91 -7.37 -7.78
N PRO A 3 34.68 -7.41 -7.22
CA PRO A 3 33.48 -7.84 -7.96
C PRO A 3 32.93 -6.79 -8.95
N ILE A 4 33.62 -5.66 -9.10
CA ILE A 4 33.14 -4.46 -9.82
C ILE A 4 33.92 -4.22 -11.12
N ASP A 5 34.81 -5.13 -11.54
CA ASP A 5 35.35 -5.09 -12.91
C ASP A 5 34.28 -5.59 -13.90
N ARG A 6 33.39 -4.67 -14.30
CA ARG A 6 32.56 -4.84 -15.49
C ARG A 6 33.38 -4.35 -16.68
N GLU A 7 33.88 -5.30 -17.46
CA GLU A 7 34.47 -5.05 -18.78
C GLU A 7 33.56 -4.12 -19.60
N PRO A 8 34.12 -3.16 -20.36
CA PRO A 8 33.32 -2.28 -21.19
C PRO A 8 32.71 -3.11 -22.32
N GLU A 9 31.39 -3.34 -22.25
CA GLU A 9 30.63 -4.04 -23.28
C GLU A 9 30.74 -3.26 -24.61
N GLU A 10 31.66 -3.72 -25.45
CA GLU A 10 31.82 -3.34 -26.85
C GLU A 10 30.69 -3.96 -27.67
N TYR A 11 29.52 -3.31 -27.68
CA TYR A 11 28.53 -3.50 -28.75
C TYR A 11 27.84 -2.17 -29.05
N GLY A 12 28.36 -1.49 -30.07
CA GLY A 12 27.79 -0.25 -30.58
C GLY A 12 28.54 0.31 -31.78
N GLN A 13 29.09 -0.54 -32.65
CA GLN A 13 29.63 -0.10 -33.92
C GLN A 13 28.92 -0.91 -35.01
N ASP A 14 27.92 -0.27 -35.64
CA ASP A 14 27.65 -0.30 -37.09
C ASP A 14 26.22 0.21 -37.34
N GLY A 15 26.12 1.47 -37.75
CA GLY A 15 24.85 2.08 -38.14
C GLY A 15 24.87 3.60 -38.14
N ASP A 16 25.52 4.18 -39.15
CA ASP A 16 25.26 5.51 -39.73
C ASP A 16 24.89 6.67 -38.78
N GLY A 17 25.89 7.45 -38.40
CA GLY A 17 25.97 8.93 -38.40
C GLY A 17 24.72 9.82 -38.33
N ALA A 18 23.66 9.46 -37.61
CA ALA A 18 22.50 10.33 -37.40
C ALA A 18 22.35 10.67 -35.91
N MET A 19 22.54 11.96 -35.59
CA MET A 19 22.21 12.52 -34.27
C MET A 19 20.81 12.08 -33.84
N PRO A 20 20.60 11.67 -32.57
CA PRO A 20 19.28 11.25 -32.10
C PRO A 20 18.31 12.43 -32.21
N ARG A 21 17.35 12.32 -33.14
CA ARG A 21 16.28 13.33 -33.29
C ARG A 21 15.46 13.37 -31.98
N PRO A 22 15.06 14.56 -31.50
CA PRO A 22 14.15 14.67 -30.36
C PRO A 22 12.87 13.91 -30.69
N ARG A 23 12.47 12.96 -29.83
CA ARG A 23 11.18 12.29 -30.00
C ARG A 23 10.06 13.31 -29.78
N PRO A 24 8.96 13.24 -30.55
CA PRO A 24 7.80 14.10 -30.30
C PRO A 24 7.33 13.92 -28.84
N PRO A 25 6.83 14.99 -28.20
CA PRO A 25 6.26 14.90 -26.86
C PRO A 25 5.19 13.81 -26.85
N ARG A 26 5.24 12.91 -25.86
CA ARG A 26 4.12 11.99 -25.64
C ARG A 26 2.88 12.83 -25.36
N GLU A 27 1.79 12.54 -26.06
CA GLU A 27 0.48 13.11 -25.74
C GLU A 27 0.23 12.88 -24.24
N PRO A 28 -0.14 13.93 -23.47
CA PRO A 28 -0.53 13.72 -22.10
C PRO A 28 -1.68 12.73 -22.13
N LEU A 29 -1.50 11.57 -21.49
CA LEU A 29 -2.62 10.76 -21.07
C LEU A 29 -3.45 11.71 -20.20
N THR A 30 -4.50 12.31 -20.77
CA THR A 30 -5.53 12.97 -19.98
C THR A 30 -6.13 11.85 -19.18
N THR A 31 -5.54 11.60 -18.03
CA THR A 31 -6.05 10.56 -17.17
C THR A 31 -7.48 10.96 -16.88
N ASP A 32 -8.37 10.02 -17.15
CA ASP A 32 -9.78 10.05 -16.81
C ASP A 32 -9.95 10.00 -15.28
N PHE A 33 -9.22 10.86 -14.56
CA PHE A 33 -9.43 11.19 -13.17
C PHE A 33 -10.68 12.09 -13.13
N ALA A 34 -11.82 11.58 -13.59
CA ALA A 34 -13.08 12.07 -13.09
C ALA A 34 -12.95 12.07 -11.56
N SER A 35 -13.14 13.23 -10.93
CA SER A 35 -13.06 13.35 -9.48
C SER A 35 -13.89 12.22 -8.87
N PRO A 36 -13.27 11.26 -8.14
CA PRO A 36 -14.02 10.14 -7.64
C PRO A 36 -15.17 10.70 -6.79
N SER A 37 -16.40 10.28 -7.10
CA SER A 37 -17.53 10.52 -6.20
C SER A 37 -17.08 10.12 -4.80
N PRO A 38 -17.32 10.94 -3.75
CA PRO A 38 -16.82 10.63 -2.42
C PRO A 38 -17.27 9.22 -2.02
N ALA A 39 -16.28 8.34 -1.84
CA ALA A 39 -16.53 6.98 -1.41
C ALA A 39 -17.16 7.02 0.00
N PRO A 40 -18.06 6.07 0.34
CA PRO A 40 -18.63 6.03 1.67
C PRO A 40 -17.52 5.88 2.72
N ALA A 41 -17.36 6.91 3.55
CA ALA A 41 -16.43 6.92 4.67
C ALA A 41 -16.90 5.93 5.73
N ARG A 42 -16.18 4.82 5.90
CA ARG A 42 -16.48 3.82 6.93
C ARG A 42 -15.61 4.06 8.15
N THR A 43 -16.20 4.69 9.16
CA THR A 43 -15.55 4.81 10.46
C THR A 43 -15.56 3.45 11.17
N THR A 44 -14.42 3.06 11.73
CA THR A 44 -14.29 1.80 12.50
C THR A 44 -13.58 2.02 13.83
N ARG A 45 -13.91 1.18 14.82
CA ARG A 45 -13.26 1.17 16.15
C ARG A 45 -12.34 -0.05 16.25
N LEU A 46 -11.10 0.18 16.66
CA LEU A 46 -10.09 -0.86 16.86
C LEU A 46 -9.51 -0.72 18.27
N ILE A 47 -9.13 -1.84 18.89
CA ILE A 47 -8.41 -1.83 20.17
C ILE A 47 -6.96 -2.23 19.91
N ALA A 48 -6.03 -1.33 20.25
CA ALA A 48 -4.59 -1.51 20.04
C ALA A 48 -3.88 -1.45 21.40
N GLY A 49 -3.68 -2.64 21.98
CA GLY A 49 -3.18 -2.76 23.36
C GLY A 49 -4.16 -2.12 24.34
N GLU A 50 -3.71 -1.05 25.00
CA GLU A 50 -4.47 -0.31 26.01
C GLU A 50 -5.30 0.84 25.43
N HIS A 51 -5.27 1.04 24.10
CA HIS A 51 -5.89 2.19 23.43
C HIS A 51 -7.08 1.77 22.57
N LEU A 52 -8.07 2.64 22.52
CA LEU A 52 -9.17 2.60 21.56
C LEU A 52 -8.86 3.60 20.44
N LEU A 53 -8.82 3.10 19.20
CA LEU A 53 -8.61 3.88 17.99
C LEU A 53 -9.94 3.99 17.24
N THR A 54 -10.36 5.22 16.95
CA THR A 54 -11.47 5.50 16.03
C THR A 54 -10.88 5.98 14.72
N VAL A 55 -10.92 5.12 13.70
CA VAL A 55 -10.42 5.44 12.37
C VAL A 55 -11.54 6.13 11.60
N ASN A 56 -11.46 7.45 11.42
CA ASN A 56 -12.34 8.20 10.54
C ASN A 56 -11.52 8.65 9.31
N PRO A 57 -11.82 8.15 8.10
CA PRO A 57 -11.02 8.46 6.91
C PRO A 57 -11.16 9.92 6.43
N VAL A 58 -12.16 10.66 6.91
CA VAL A 58 -12.41 12.05 6.52
C VAL A 58 -11.67 13.02 7.43
N ASP A 59 -11.90 12.90 8.74
CA ASP A 59 -11.41 13.85 9.74
C ASP A 59 -10.08 13.43 10.39
N GLY A 60 -9.63 12.20 10.10
CA GLY A 60 -8.44 11.58 10.70
C GLY A 60 -8.78 10.57 11.78
N SER A 61 -7.74 9.93 12.33
CA SER A 61 -7.91 8.92 13.37
C SER A 61 -7.73 9.52 14.76
N GLU A 62 -8.61 9.15 15.69
CA GLU A 62 -8.55 9.56 17.09
C GLU A 62 -8.12 8.40 17.99
N ILE A 63 -7.29 8.70 19.00
CA ILE A 63 -6.77 7.72 19.96
C ILE A 63 -7.22 8.13 21.37
N ALA A 64 -7.82 7.19 22.09
CA ALA A 64 -8.18 7.34 23.49
C ALA A 64 -7.71 6.12 24.31
N ALA A 65 -7.69 6.24 25.63
CA ALA A 65 -7.50 5.08 26.51
C ALA A 65 -8.70 4.12 26.37
N CYS A 66 -8.43 2.82 26.26
CA CYS A 66 -9.49 1.81 26.18
C CYS A 66 -10.23 1.74 27.53
N PRO A 67 -11.57 1.89 27.52
CA PRO A 67 -12.36 1.80 28.74
C PRO A 67 -12.17 0.47 29.48
N PRO A 68 -12.26 0.47 30.82
CA PRO A 68 -12.24 -0.77 31.58
C PRO A 68 -13.44 -1.65 31.16
N GLY A 69 -13.19 -2.92 30.88
CA GLY A 69 -14.22 -3.89 30.47
C GLY A 69 -14.47 -4.00 28.96
N GLU A 70 -13.98 -3.05 28.14
CA GLU A 70 -14.05 -3.17 26.67
C GLU A 70 -12.86 -3.93 26.07
N ARG A 71 -11.88 -4.32 26.90
CA ARG A 71 -10.67 -5.01 26.45
C ARG A 71 -10.98 -6.46 26.09
N PRO A 72 -10.57 -6.92 24.89
CA PRO A 72 -10.69 -8.32 24.52
C PRO A 72 -9.92 -9.22 25.47
N ALA A 73 -10.40 -10.46 25.63
CA ALA A 73 -9.65 -11.48 26.34
C ALA A 73 -8.30 -11.75 25.63
N ARG A 74 -7.34 -12.31 26.39
CA ARG A 74 -6.05 -12.70 25.83
C ARG A 74 -6.27 -13.63 24.63
N PRO A 75 -5.59 -13.41 23.49
CA PRO A 75 -5.66 -14.31 22.36
C PRO A 75 -5.30 -15.74 22.74
N VAL A 76 -6.14 -16.70 22.35
CA VAL A 76 -5.93 -18.14 22.56
C VAL A 76 -5.95 -18.87 21.22
N LYS A 77 -5.34 -20.06 21.19
CA LYS A 77 -5.43 -20.93 20.01
C LYS A 77 -6.89 -21.35 19.81
N ARG A 78 -7.41 -21.13 18.60
CA ARG A 78 -8.73 -21.63 18.21
C ARG A 78 -8.78 -23.15 18.27
N THR A 79 -9.89 -23.69 18.75
CA THR A 79 -10.13 -25.14 18.71
C THR A 79 -10.37 -25.61 17.26
N ALA A 80 -10.45 -26.92 17.03
CA ALA A 80 -10.83 -27.43 15.71
C ALA A 80 -12.24 -26.96 15.31
N ALA A 81 -13.17 -26.92 16.26
CA ALA A 81 -14.53 -26.44 16.03
C ALA A 81 -14.55 -24.94 15.70
N ASP A 82 -13.85 -24.10 16.46
CA ASP A 82 -13.80 -22.65 16.20
C ASP A 82 -13.18 -22.31 14.85
N ARG A 83 -12.24 -23.14 14.37
CA ARG A 83 -11.67 -22.99 13.03
C ARG A 83 -12.69 -23.34 11.95
N ALA A 84 -13.40 -24.46 12.11
CA ALA A 84 -14.45 -24.86 11.17
C ALA A 84 -15.60 -23.84 11.09
N GLU A 85 -15.97 -23.21 12.21
CA GLU A 85 -16.99 -22.13 12.26
C GLU A 85 -16.54 -20.89 11.48
N ALA A 86 -15.26 -20.50 11.62
CA ALA A 86 -14.74 -19.28 10.98
C ALA A 86 -14.57 -19.39 9.46
N ASP A 87 -14.49 -20.60 8.93
CA ASP A 87 -14.39 -20.87 7.49
C ASP A 87 -15.77 -20.92 6.79
N ARG A 88 -16.86 -20.81 7.56
CA ARG A 88 -18.24 -20.82 7.06
C ARG A 88 -18.71 -19.43 6.63
#